data_AF-A0A388M4Q1-F1
#
_entry.id   AF-A0A388M4Q1-F1
#
_cell.length_a   1.000
_cell.length_b   1.000
_cell.length_c   1.000
_cell.angle_alpha   90.00
_cell.angle_beta   90.00
_cell.angle_gamma   90.00
#
_symmetry.space_group_name_H-M   'P 1'
#
loop_
_entity.id
_entity.type
_entity.pdbx_description
1 polymer ?
#
loop_
_entity_poly.entity_id
_entity_poly.type
_entity_poly.pdbx_seq_one_letter_code
_entity_poly.pdbx_strand_id
1 'polypeptide(L)'
;MAAVPQSMPGTAPPGEPPDPRLDWIETRVCSSLEVKTEKFRVLLKTEEPRLMLDDFLDQVDSPRIFIFEDKQNDLQASRVPPSKIKKKVVYFVKLSSVVITKDNIAQELTYGEISENPLEQLSTLSQEVFLPLLCSSKNQVGWPEVIVKDVMDTMHKFIASVYVTIGQIKGKTLLPLPPSELDGEVDRTPRDKEKIHVLESAIVTWTRQIKNVLKTDPETILKEGSNPGPLAELEFWQEKAANLNSIYEQLSGERVRKELSYMPIHAQKEGER
;
A
#
# COMPACT_ATOMS: atom_id res chain seq x y z
N MET A 1 -41.08 25.54 -30.94
CA MET A 1 -39.96 24.56 -31.10
C MET A 1 -38.77 25.33 -31.61
N ALA A 2 -37.91 25.80 -30.71
CA ALA A 2 -36.67 26.49 -31.06
C ALA A 2 -35.54 25.45 -31.19
N ALA A 3 -34.80 25.52 -32.28
CA ALA A 3 -33.72 24.60 -32.61
C ALA A 3 -32.54 24.77 -31.64
N VAL A 4 -32.05 23.65 -31.12
CA VAL A 4 -30.81 23.54 -30.32
C VAL A 4 -29.63 23.72 -31.27
N PRO A 5 -28.66 24.62 -31.01
CA PRO A 5 -27.45 24.69 -31.82
C PRO A 5 -26.54 23.53 -31.42
N GLN A 6 -26.18 22.71 -32.42
CA GLN A 6 -25.17 21.66 -32.29
C GLN A 6 -23.81 22.30 -31.98
N SER A 7 -23.21 21.92 -30.86
CA SER A 7 -21.83 22.24 -30.52
C SER A 7 -20.88 21.44 -31.41
N MET A 8 -20.13 22.14 -32.26
CA MET A 8 -19.02 21.54 -33.01
C MET A 8 -17.85 21.19 -32.08
N PRO A 9 -17.03 20.18 -32.40
CA PRO A 9 -15.83 19.83 -31.62
C PRO A 9 -14.82 20.98 -31.74
N GLY A 10 -14.36 21.46 -30.60
CA GLY A 10 -13.43 22.58 -30.50
C GLY A 10 -12.07 22.24 -31.10
N THR A 11 -11.77 22.78 -32.29
CA THR A 11 -10.40 23.04 -32.70
C THR A 11 -9.87 24.23 -31.91
N ALA A 12 -8.97 23.96 -30.96
CA ALA A 12 -8.35 25.01 -30.14
C ALA A 12 -7.57 26.01 -31.04
N PRO A 13 -7.78 27.33 -30.89
CA PRO A 13 -7.05 28.34 -31.65
C PRO A 13 -5.59 28.45 -31.17
N PRO A 14 -4.64 28.76 -32.07
CA PRO A 14 -3.23 28.90 -31.71
C PRO A 14 -3.01 30.20 -30.94
N GLY A 15 -2.64 30.10 -29.66
CA GLY A 15 -2.28 31.26 -28.82
C GLY A 15 -2.99 31.35 -27.47
N GLU A 16 -3.55 30.25 -26.95
CA GLU A 16 -4.08 30.22 -25.58
C GLU A 16 -2.95 30.51 -24.58
N PRO A 17 -3.13 31.44 -23.62
CA PRO A 17 -2.12 31.69 -22.59
C PRO A 17 -1.84 30.39 -21.82
N PRO A 18 -0.59 30.12 -21.41
CA PRO A 18 -0.25 28.89 -20.71
C PRO A 18 -1.13 28.75 -19.46
N ASP A 19 -1.86 27.63 -19.37
CA ASP A 19 -2.74 27.36 -18.24
C ASP A 19 -1.88 27.15 -16.99
N PRO A 20 -1.94 28.04 -15.99
CA PRO A 20 -1.12 27.93 -14.78
C PRO A 20 -1.43 26.65 -13.98
N ARG A 21 -2.60 26.03 -14.19
CA ARG A 21 -2.96 24.73 -13.58
C ARG A 21 -2.10 23.60 -14.14
N LEU A 22 -1.81 23.64 -15.45
CA LEU A 22 -0.96 22.64 -16.11
C LEU A 22 0.50 22.82 -15.71
N ASP A 23 0.98 24.06 -15.56
CA ASP A 23 2.33 24.34 -15.05
C ASP A 23 2.53 23.80 -13.62
N TRP A 24 1.48 23.90 -12.79
CA TRP A 24 1.47 23.36 -11.42
C TRP A 24 1.60 21.83 -11.42
N ILE A 25 0.91 21.15 -12.34
CA ILE A 25 1.01 19.70 -12.52
C ILE A 25 2.37 19.31 -13.12
N GLU A 26 2.82 20.01 -14.16
CA GLU A 26 4.10 19.80 -14.85
C GLU A 26 5.25 19.76 -13.86
N THR A 27 5.35 20.78 -13.01
CA THR A 27 6.43 20.91 -12.02
C THR A 27 6.53 19.67 -11.14
N ARG A 28 5.38 19.14 -10.68
CA ARG A 28 5.31 17.97 -9.78
C ARG A 28 5.57 16.66 -10.51
N VAL A 29 5.04 16.51 -11.72
CA VAL A 29 5.30 15.32 -12.55
C VAL A 29 6.78 15.23 -12.89
N CYS A 30 7.39 16.33 -13.34
CA CYS A 30 8.80 16.39 -13.69
C CYS A 30 9.70 16.15 -12.49
N SER A 31 9.38 16.69 -11.30
CA SER A 31 10.16 16.43 -10.09
C SER A 31 10.04 14.98 -9.61
N SER A 32 8.84 14.40 -9.66
CA SER A 32 8.57 13.07 -9.10
C SER A 32 9.01 11.92 -10.00
N LEU A 33 8.81 12.05 -11.32
CA LEU A 33 9.23 11.06 -12.33
C LEU A 33 10.66 11.29 -12.84
N GLU A 34 11.33 12.37 -12.42
CA GLU A 34 12.68 12.75 -12.88
C GLU A 34 12.77 12.90 -14.42
N VAL A 35 11.69 13.41 -15.03
CA VAL A 35 11.57 13.62 -16.48
C VAL A 35 11.75 15.10 -16.84
N LYS A 36 12.32 15.36 -18.02
CA LYS A 36 12.45 16.74 -18.55
C LYS A 36 11.07 17.32 -18.86
N THR A 37 10.90 18.62 -18.63
CA THR A 37 9.71 19.41 -18.97
C THR A 37 9.26 19.23 -20.42
N GLU A 38 10.21 19.06 -21.34
CA GLU A 38 9.90 18.81 -22.75
C GLU A 38 9.07 17.52 -22.98
N LYS A 39 9.27 16.47 -22.17
CA LYS A 39 8.42 15.26 -22.25
C LYS A 39 6.98 15.56 -21.83
N PHE A 40 6.78 16.37 -20.80
CA PHE A 40 5.44 16.77 -20.36
C PHE A 40 4.74 17.63 -21.41
N ARG A 41 5.48 18.53 -22.07
CA ARG A 41 4.98 19.30 -23.22
C ARG A 41 4.61 18.43 -24.41
N VAL A 42 5.32 17.33 -24.65
CA VAL A 42 4.92 16.33 -25.67
C VAL A 42 3.62 15.66 -25.28
N LEU A 43 3.43 15.27 -24.01
CA LEU A 43 2.16 14.73 -23.52
C LEU A 43 0.98 15.71 -23.73
N LEU A 44 1.17 17.00 -23.47
CA LEU A 44 0.14 18.03 -23.71
C LEU A 44 -0.20 18.21 -25.20
N LYS A 45 0.68 17.81 -26.13
CA LYS A 45 0.41 17.85 -27.58
C LYS A 45 -0.38 16.64 -28.06
N THR A 46 -0.43 15.56 -27.28
CA THR A 46 -1.22 14.37 -27.59
C THR A 46 -2.68 14.60 -27.16
N GLU A 47 -3.61 14.43 -28.09
CA GLU A 47 -5.03 14.74 -27.90
C GLU A 47 -5.64 13.98 -26.71
N GLU A 48 -5.44 12.67 -26.63
CA GLU A 48 -6.07 11.83 -25.60
C GLU A 48 -5.60 12.17 -24.16
N PRO A 49 -4.28 12.21 -23.83
CA PRO A 49 -3.82 12.66 -22.51
C PRO A 49 -4.20 14.10 -22.16
N ARG A 50 -4.19 15.01 -23.15
CA ARG A 50 -4.58 16.40 -22.97
C ARG A 50 -6.05 16.52 -22.55
N LEU A 51 -6.94 15.82 -23.26
CA LEU A 51 -8.37 15.77 -22.92
C LEU A 51 -8.61 15.17 -21.54
N MET A 52 -7.85 14.13 -21.15
CA MET A 52 -7.97 13.56 -19.79
C MET A 52 -7.57 14.57 -18.71
N LEU A 53 -6.55 15.38 -18.95
CA LEU A 53 -6.12 16.45 -18.04
C LEU A 53 -7.17 17.57 -17.96
N ASP A 54 -7.73 18.00 -19.09
CA ASP A 54 -8.81 18.99 -19.11
C ASP A 54 -10.04 18.49 -18.39
N ASP A 55 -10.51 17.27 -18.70
CA ASP A 55 -11.63 16.64 -18.02
C ASP A 55 -11.38 16.52 -16.51
N PHE A 56 -10.15 16.17 -16.13
CA PHE A 56 -9.78 16.13 -14.72
C PHE A 56 -9.86 17.50 -14.05
N LEU A 57 -9.42 18.57 -14.69
CA LEU A 57 -9.47 19.91 -14.09
C LEU A 57 -10.90 20.47 -14.10
N ASP A 58 -11.60 20.34 -15.21
CA ASP A 58 -12.84 21.06 -15.51
C ASP A 58 -14.11 20.32 -15.07
N GLN A 59 -14.08 18.99 -14.92
CA GLN A 59 -15.23 18.20 -14.49
C GLN A 59 -15.19 17.86 -13.00
N VAL A 60 -16.34 17.95 -12.33
CA VAL A 60 -16.49 17.54 -10.93
C VAL A 60 -16.42 16.01 -10.78
N ASP A 61 -16.89 15.27 -11.78
CA ASP A 61 -16.99 13.80 -11.77
C ASP A 61 -15.66 13.08 -12.07
N SER A 62 -14.56 13.83 -12.21
CA SER A 62 -13.21 13.29 -12.41
C SER A 62 -12.37 13.52 -11.15
N PRO A 63 -12.44 12.64 -10.14
CA PRO A 63 -11.80 12.87 -8.85
C PRO A 63 -10.29 12.61 -8.86
N ARG A 64 -9.76 11.91 -9.88
CA ARG A 64 -8.36 11.49 -9.91
C ARG A 64 -7.81 11.31 -11.32
N ILE A 65 -6.50 11.51 -11.44
CA ILE A 65 -5.73 11.22 -12.65
C ILE A 65 -4.37 10.64 -12.27
N PHE A 66 -3.85 9.77 -13.14
CA PHE A 66 -2.57 9.08 -13.01
C PHE A 66 -1.69 9.45 -14.19
N ILE A 67 -0.42 9.74 -13.93
CA ILE A 67 0.58 10.09 -14.94
C ILE A 67 1.81 9.21 -14.74
N PHE A 68 2.25 8.54 -15.81
CA PHE A 68 3.33 7.56 -15.77
C PHE A 68 4.05 7.43 -17.12
N GLU A 69 5.26 6.86 -17.10
CA GLU A 69 5.97 6.46 -18.33
C GLU A 69 5.48 5.09 -18.82
N ASP A 70 5.18 4.97 -20.11
CA ASP A 70 4.80 3.72 -20.75
C ASP A 70 6.00 2.82 -21.07
N LYS A 71 5.82 1.81 -21.95
CA LYS A 71 6.92 0.89 -22.31
C LYS A 71 7.98 1.55 -23.17
N GLN A 72 7.65 2.63 -23.87
CA GLN A 72 8.50 3.41 -24.75
C GLN A 72 9.18 4.58 -24.00
N ASN A 73 8.86 4.76 -22.72
CA ASN A 73 9.24 5.91 -21.89
C ASN A 73 8.58 7.23 -22.33
N ASP A 74 7.43 7.13 -22.99
CA ASP A 74 6.57 8.28 -23.25
C ASP A 74 5.63 8.47 -22.07
N LEU A 75 5.35 9.72 -21.73
CA LEU A 75 4.41 10.03 -20.66
C LEU A 75 2.98 9.76 -21.14
N GLN A 76 2.18 9.15 -20.28
CA GLN A 76 0.77 8.88 -20.49
C GLN A 76 -0.04 9.39 -19.31
N ALA A 77 -1.30 9.73 -19.57
CA ALA A 77 -2.29 10.06 -18.55
C ALA A 77 -3.44 9.06 -18.57
N SER A 78 -3.97 8.70 -17.41
CA SER A 78 -5.12 7.80 -17.30
C SER A 78 -5.97 8.09 -16.06
N ARG A 79 -7.26 7.75 -16.12
CA ARG A 79 -8.18 7.82 -14.97
C ARG A 79 -8.05 6.62 -14.03
N VAL A 80 -7.38 5.56 -14.47
CA VAL A 80 -7.14 4.34 -13.70
C VAL A 80 -5.64 4.07 -13.60
N PRO A 81 -5.17 3.47 -12.49
CA PRO A 81 -3.76 3.12 -12.37
C PRO A 81 -3.38 2.06 -13.42
N PRO A 82 -2.15 2.08 -13.96
CA PRO A 82 -1.70 1.07 -14.91
C PRO A 82 -1.64 -0.31 -14.24
N SER A 83 -1.93 -1.36 -15.02
CA SER A 83 -1.91 -2.74 -14.52
C SER A 83 -0.53 -3.24 -14.11
N LYS A 84 0.53 -2.62 -14.64
CA LYS A 84 1.93 -2.87 -14.27
C LYS A 84 2.65 -1.55 -14.12
N ILE A 85 3.24 -1.32 -12.96
CA ILE A 85 4.07 -0.15 -12.68
C ILE A 85 5.52 -0.57 -12.87
N LYS A 86 6.25 0.08 -13.79
CA LYS A 86 7.67 -0.22 -14.02
C LYS A 86 8.63 0.60 -13.16
N LYS A 87 8.24 1.82 -12.82
CA LYS A 87 9.08 2.77 -12.07
C LYS A 87 8.24 3.46 -11.00
N LYS A 88 7.50 4.47 -11.42
CA LYS A 88 6.65 5.30 -10.58
C LYS A 88 5.42 5.74 -11.36
N VAL A 89 4.35 5.99 -10.62
CA VAL A 89 3.14 6.66 -11.09
C VAL A 89 2.92 7.86 -10.19
N VAL A 90 2.75 9.03 -10.78
CA VAL A 90 2.28 10.22 -10.04
C VAL A 90 0.77 10.25 -10.16
N TYR A 91 0.07 10.41 -9.05
CA TYR A 91 -1.37 10.57 -9.04
C TYR A 91 -1.75 11.92 -8.45
N PHE A 92 -2.88 12.44 -8.91
CA PHE A 92 -3.51 13.64 -8.39
C PHE A 92 -4.95 13.29 -8.01
N VAL A 93 -5.39 13.77 -6.85
CA VAL A 93 -6.72 13.52 -6.29
C VAL A 93 -7.32 14.84 -5.82
N LYS A 94 -8.57 15.08 -6.19
CA LYS A 94 -9.37 16.20 -5.66
C LYS A 94 -9.85 15.87 -4.26
N LEU A 95 -9.65 16.79 -3.32
CA LEU A 95 -10.12 16.65 -1.94
C LEU A 95 -11.64 16.82 -1.83
N SER A 96 -12.21 17.69 -2.67
CA SER A 96 -13.63 17.96 -2.75
C SER A 96 -14.15 17.76 -4.17
N SER A 97 -15.44 17.51 -4.32
CA SER A 97 -16.13 17.46 -5.62
C SER A 97 -16.29 18.87 -6.21
N VAL A 98 -15.18 19.44 -6.69
CA VAL A 98 -15.11 20.79 -7.24
C VAL A 98 -14.30 20.84 -8.55
N VAL A 99 -14.54 21.87 -9.34
CA VAL A 99 -13.71 22.22 -10.49
C VAL A 99 -12.41 22.83 -10.00
N ILE A 100 -11.30 22.44 -10.60
CA ILE A 100 -9.97 22.94 -10.23
C ILE A 100 -9.70 24.22 -11.01
N THR A 101 -9.61 25.33 -10.29
CA THR A 101 -9.26 26.65 -10.80
C THR A 101 -7.83 26.99 -10.41
N LYS A 102 -7.25 28.01 -11.06
CA LYS A 102 -5.94 28.55 -10.70
C LYS A 102 -5.83 28.97 -9.22
N ASP A 103 -6.95 29.37 -8.62
CA ASP A 103 -6.98 29.94 -7.27
C ASP A 103 -7.15 28.86 -6.19
N ASN A 104 -7.82 27.74 -6.51
CA ASN A 104 -8.07 26.66 -5.55
C ASN A 104 -7.12 25.46 -5.67
N ILE A 105 -6.35 25.34 -6.76
CA ILE A 105 -5.55 24.14 -7.06
C ILE A 105 -4.63 23.73 -5.91
N ALA A 106 -3.98 24.68 -5.24
CA ALA A 106 -3.07 24.38 -4.14
C ALA A 106 -3.77 23.86 -2.86
N GLN A 107 -5.06 24.10 -2.72
CA GLN A 107 -5.87 23.70 -1.55
C GLN A 107 -6.69 22.45 -1.82
N GLU A 108 -7.28 22.36 -3.02
CA GLU A 108 -8.22 21.29 -3.38
C GLU A 108 -7.54 20.09 -4.04
N LEU A 109 -6.28 20.22 -4.45
CA LEU A 109 -5.56 19.16 -5.13
C LEU A 109 -4.40 18.61 -4.29
N THR A 110 -4.49 17.32 -4.00
CA THR A 110 -3.40 16.54 -3.40
C THR A 110 -2.77 15.66 -4.46
N TYR A 111 -1.47 15.40 -4.32
CA TYR A 111 -0.73 14.53 -5.21
C TYR A 111 0.13 13.55 -4.40
N GLY A 112 0.49 12.45 -5.03
CA GLY A 112 1.38 11.46 -4.45
C GLY A 112 2.01 10.57 -5.50
N GLU A 113 2.91 9.72 -5.02
CA GLU A 113 3.65 8.77 -5.85
C GLU A 113 3.28 7.34 -5.47
N ILE A 114 3.18 6.46 -6.47
CA ILE A 114 3.08 5.01 -6.31
C ILE A 114 4.34 4.41 -6.95
N SER A 115 5.08 3.61 -6.19
CA SER A 115 6.30 2.94 -6.63
C SER A 115 5.99 1.68 -7.45
N GLU A 116 7.04 1.05 -7.98
CA GLU A 116 6.98 -0.25 -8.66
C GLU A 116 6.31 -1.35 -7.81
N ASN A 117 6.45 -1.27 -6.48
CA ASN A 117 5.88 -2.23 -5.53
C ASN A 117 4.88 -1.54 -4.57
N PRO A 118 3.62 -1.33 -4.99
CA PRO A 118 2.63 -0.56 -4.20
C PRO A 118 2.36 -1.14 -2.82
N LEU A 119 2.34 -2.46 -2.69
CA LEU A 119 2.09 -3.12 -1.41
C LEU A 119 3.26 -2.95 -0.43
N GLU A 120 4.49 -2.99 -0.92
CA GLU A 120 5.67 -2.72 -0.10
C GLU A 120 5.68 -1.26 0.36
N GLN A 121 5.40 -0.33 -0.55
CA GLN A 121 5.25 1.08 -0.20
C GLN A 121 4.14 1.28 0.84
N LEU A 122 2.98 0.62 0.68
CA LEU A 122 1.89 0.68 1.65
C LEU A 122 2.31 0.14 3.01
N SER A 123 3.04 -0.99 3.05
CA SER A 123 3.58 -1.56 4.29
C SER A 123 4.49 -0.56 5.00
N THR A 124 5.45 0.02 4.28
CA THR A 124 6.40 0.99 4.83
C THR A 124 5.69 2.26 5.31
N LEU A 125 4.79 2.84 4.51
CA LEU A 125 4.02 4.03 4.92
C LEU A 125 3.16 3.74 6.16
N SER A 126 2.57 2.55 6.23
CA SER A 126 1.75 2.15 7.38
C SER A 126 2.59 2.06 8.66
N GLN A 127 3.77 1.45 8.59
CA GLN A 127 4.64 1.24 9.75
C GLN A 127 5.39 2.49 10.17
N GLU A 128 5.97 3.22 9.22
CA GLU A 128 6.93 4.29 9.49
C GLU A 128 6.28 5.68 9.56
N VAL A 129 5.12 5.86 8.92
CA VAL A 129 4.46 7.17 8.84
C VAL A 129 3.13 7.14 9.58
N PHE A 130 2.18 6.32 9.15
CA PHE A 130 0.82 6.36 9.69
C PHE A 130 0.71 5.81 11.11
N LEU A 131 1.44 4.75 11.45
CA LEU A 131 1.41 4.20 12.81
C LEU A 131 1.90 5.23 13.85
N PRO A 132 3.09 5.86 13.71
CA PRO A 132 3.51 6.93 14.62
C PRO A 132 2.55 8.13 14.62
N LEU A 133 2.00 8.51 13.46
CA LEU A 133 1.06 9.63 13.38
C LEU A 133 -0.23 9.36 14.16
N LEU A 134 -0.81 8.17 14.04
CA LEU A 134 -2.06 7.79 14.70
C LEU A 134 -1.87 7.40 16.17
N CYS A 135 -0.70 6.84 16.52
CA CYS A 135 -0.40 6.35 17.85
C CYS A 135 0.34 7.37 18.74
N SER A 136 0.67 8.55 18.21
CA SER A 136 1.30 9.62 18.98
C SER A 136 0.30 10.25 19.95
N SER A 137 0.66 10.29 21.24
CA SER A 137 -0.16 10.92 22.28
C SER A 137 -0.49 12.39 22.00
N LYS A 138 0.40 13.11 21.29
CA LYS A 138 0.17 14.51 20.87
C LYS A 138 -0.94 14.65 19.83
N ASN A 139 -1.15 13.61 19.01
CA ASN A 139 -2.15 13.60 17.94
C ASN A 139 -3.49 13.00 18.40
N GLN A 140 -3.52 12.43 19.61
CA GLN A 140 -4.70 11.80 20.22
C GLN A 140 -5.41 12.73 21.23
N VAL A 141 -5.05 14.02 21.25
CA VAL A 141 -5.68 14.99 22.16
C VAL A 141 -7.18 15.06 21.85
N GLY A 142 -8.01 14.79 22.85
CA GLY A 142 -9.46 14.75 22.73
C GLY A 142 -10.05 13.38 22.38
N TRP A 143 -9.22 12.35 22.19
CA TRP A 143 -9.71 10.99 21.95
C TRP A 143 -9.97 10.26 23.28
N PRO A 144 -11.14 9.61 23.45
CA PRO A 144 -11.35 8.67 24.54
C PRO A 144 -10.33 7.52 24.48
N GLU A 145 -9.92 7.03 25.64
CA GLU A 145 -8.93 5.94 25.76
C GLU A 145 -9.33 4.68 24.97
N VAL A 146 -10.62 4.36 24.94
CA VAL A 146 -11.18 3.23 24.18
C VAL A 146 -10.91 3.39 22.67
N ILE A 147 -10.99 4.61 22.13
CA ILE A 147 -10.74 4.88 20.72
C ILE A 147 -9.24 4.79 20.41
N VAL A 148 -8.40 5.30 21.31
CA VAL A 148 -6.94 5.19 21.18
C VAL A 148 -6.52 3.73 21.06
N LYS A 149 -7.04 2.87 21.95
CA LYS A 149 -6.77 1.43 21.92
C LYS A 149 -7.29 0.77 20.64
N ASP A 150 -8.53 1.06 20.24
CA ASP A 150 -9.14 0.45 19.06
C ASP A 150 -8.42 0.82 17.75
N VAL A 151 -8.01 2.08 17.60
CA VAL A 151 -7.25 2.55 16.44
C VAL A 151 -5.87 1.88 16.39
N MET A 152 -5.19 1.77 17.53
CA MET A 152 -3.89 1.10 17.62
C MET A 152 -4.00 -0.38 17.24
N ASP A 153 -4.96 -1.10 17.82
CA ASP A 153 -5.21 -2.51 17.51
C ASP A 153 -5.56 -2.72 16.03
N THR A 154 -6.40 -1.85 15.47
CA THR A 154 -6.79 -1.89 14.06
C THR A 154 -5.60 -1.64 13.14
N MET A 155 -4.74 -0.66 13.47
CA MET A 155 -3.55 -0.37 12.67
C MET A 155 -2.56 -1.53 12.68
N HIS A 156 -2.37 -2.19 13.83
CA HIS A 156 -1.52 -3.38 13.91
C HIS A 156 -2.08 -4.57 13.13
N LYS A 157 -3.41 -4.80 13.19
CA LYS A 157 -4.07 -5.82 12.35
C LYS A 157 -3.91 -5.50 10.85
N PHE A 158 -4.04 -4.24 10.47
CA PHE A 158 -3.85 -3.79 9.10
C PHE A 158 -2.42 -4.05 8.61
N ILE A 159 -1.42 -3.63 9.37
CA ILE A 159 0.01 -3.87 9.07
C ILE A 159 0.28 -5.38 8.94
N ALA A 160 -0.22 -6.19 9.88
CA ALA A 160 -0.06 -7.65 9.82
C ALA A 160 -0.70 -8.25 8.57
N SER A 161 -1.90 -7.77 8.20
CA SER A 161 -2.60 -8.23 6.99
C SER A 161 -1.81 -7.88 5.73
N VAL A 162 -1.35 -6.64 5.59
CA VAL A 162 -0.54 -6.20 4.44
C VAL A 162 0.74 -7.03 4.34
N TYR A 163 1.42 -7.26 5.47
CA TYR A 163 2.65 -8.05 5.53
C TYR A 163 2.43 -9.50 5.06
N VAL A 164 1.36 -10.16 5.54
CA VAL A 164 1.00 -11.52 5.09
C VAL A 164 0.66 -11.55 3.60
N THR A 165 -0.09 -10.56 3.10
CA THR A 165 -0.46 -10.46 1.67
C THR A 165 0.77 -10.29 0.78
N ILE A 166 1.76 -9.48 1.17
CA ILE A 166 3.03 -9.35 0.45
C ILE A 166 3.73 -10.71 0.37
N GLY A 167 3.73 -11.48 1.46
CA GLY A 167 4.24 -12.84 1.48
C GLY A 167 3.54 -13.72 0.46
N GLN A 168 2.21 -13.79 0.51
CA GLN A 168 1.40 -14.64 -0.36
C GLN A 168 1.63 -14.36 -1.84
N ILE A 169 1.73 -13.07 -2.23
CA ILE A 169 2.00 -12.67 -3.62
C ILE A 169 3.40 -13.11 -4.06
N LYS A 170 4.37 -13.19 -3.14
CA LYS A 170 5.72 -13.68 -3.39
C LYS A 170 5.86 -15.20 -3.21
N GLY A 171 4.76 -15.94 -2.98
CA GLY A 171 4.79 -17.38 -2.69
C GLY A 171 5.44 -17.74 -1.35
N LYS A 172 5.53 -16.78 -0.42
CA LYS A 172 6.16 -16.95 0.89
C LYS A 172 5.15 -16.81 2.01
N THR A 173 5.32 -17.57 3.08
CA THR A 173 4.55 -17.41 4.31
C THR A 173 5.32 -16.51 5.24
N LEU A 174 4.78 -15.30 5.46
CA LEU A 174 5.37 -14.31 6.34
C LEU A 174 4.63 -14.28 7.69
N LEU A 175 5.38 -14.35 8.78
CA LEU A 175 4.86 -14.36 10.15
C LEU A 175 4.87 -12.92 10.68
N PRO A 176 3.70 -12.27 10.83
CA PRO A 176 3.65 -10.91 11.35
C PRO A 176 4.11 -10.93 12.81
N LEU A 177 5.05 -10.06 13.13
CA LEU A 177 5.51 -9.88 14.50
C LEU A 177 4.46 -9.10 15.30
N PRO A 178 4.26 -9.45 16.58
CA PRO A 178 3.43 -8.63 17.44
C PRO A 178 4.03 -7.21 17.53
N PRO A 179 3.20 -6.20 17.79
CA PRO A 179 3.67 -4.86 18.07
C PRO A 179 4.70 -4.91 19.20
N SER A 180 5.94 -4.47 18.93
CA SER A 180 6.82 -4.13 20.04
C SER A 180 6.33 -2.79 20.53
N GLU A 181 6.01 -2.69 21.82
CA GLU A 181 5.72 -1.37 22.42
C GLU A 181 6.87 -0.44 22.03
N LEU A 182 6.52 0.63 21.31
CA LEU A 182 7.43 1.72 20.96
C LEU A 182 8.24 2.06 22.21
N ASP A 183 9.57 2.15 22.09
CA ASP A 183 10.54 2.39 23.16
C ASP A 183 10.09 3.50 24.13
N GLY A 184 9.33 3.09 25.12
CA GLY A 184 8.88 3.89 26.24
C GLY A 184 9.19 3.08 27.47
N GLU A 185 10.29 3.44 28.14
CA GLU A 185 10.58 3.03 29.52
C GLU A 185 9.39 3.43 30.41
N VAL A 186 8.38 2.58 30.51
CA VAL A 186 7.32 2.76 31.52
C VAL A 186 6.98 1.41 32.11
N ASP A 187 7.66 1.17 33.22
CA ASP A 187 7.25 0.46 34.43
C ASP A 187 6.68 -0.96 34.28
N ARG A 188 7.46 -1.90 34.80
CA ARG A 188 7.15 -3.31 34.91
C ARG A 188 6.16 -3.47 36.05
N THR A 189 4.94 -3.98 35.82
CA THR A 189 4.23 -4.96 36.70
C THR A 189 2.71 -5.14 36.47
N PRO A 190 2.01 -4.42 35.56
CA PRO A 190 0.72 -4.92 35.01
C PRO A 190 0.75 -5.25 33.51
N ARG A 191 1.71 -4.70 32.75
CA ARG A 191 1.85 -4.87 31.29
C ARG A 191 2.24 -6.28 30.83
N ASP A 192 2.76 -7.12 31.72
CA ASP A 192 3.27 -8.44 31.35
C ASP A 192 2.15 -9.39 30.91
N LYS A 193 0.96 -9.32 31.54
CA LYS A 193 -0.17 -10.18 31.17
C LYS A 193 -0.76 -9.84 29.79
N GLU A 194 -0.91 -8.56 29.49
CA GLU A 194 -1.40 -8.11 28.18
C GLU A 194 -0.39 -8.43 27.07
N LYS A 195 0.91 -8.22 27.34
CA LYS A 195 2.00 -8.64 26.44
C LYS A 195 1.99 -10.15 26.19
N ILE A 196 1.80 -10.96 27.23
CA ILE A 196 1.68 -12.42 27.10
C ILE A 196 0.48 -12.79 26.23
N HIS A 197 -0.70 -12.21 26.43
CA HIS A 197 -1.88 -12.51 25.61
C HIS A 197 -1.70 -12.12 24.13
N VAL A 198 -1.02 -11.01 23.86
CA VAL A 198 -0.66 -10.60 22.50
C VAL A 198 0.32 -11.61 21.87
N LEU A 199 1.32 -12.06 22.64
CA LEU A 199 2.27 -13.09 22.20
C LEU A 199 1.59 -14.45 21.96
N GLU A 200 0.71 -14.89 22.85
CA GLU A 200 -0.10 -16.10 22.68
C GLU A 200 -0.91 -16.04 21.39
N SER A 201 -1.57 -14.90 21.14
CA SER A 201 -2.36 -14.67 19.93
C SER A 201 -1.50 -14.71 18.66
N ALA A 202 -0.27 -14.15 18.72
CA ALA A 202 0.69 -14.22 17.63
C ALA A 202 1.12 -15.67 17.35
N ILE A 203 1.44 -16.45 18.38
CA ILE A 203 1.86 -17.86 18.26
C ILE A 203 0.73 -18.74 17.72
N VAL A 204 -0.51 -18.53 18.17
CA VAL A 204 -1.69 -19.23 17.61
C VAL A 204 -1.82 -18.93 16.11
N THR A 205 -1.62 -17.66 15.72
CA THR A 205 -1.68 -17.24 14.32
C THR A 205 -0.55 -17.87 13.50
N TRP A 206 0.69 -17.86 14.01
CA TRP A 206 1.83 -18.48 13.35
C TRP A 206 1.63 -19.99 13.18
N THR A 207 1.15 -20.66 14.23
CA THR A 207 0.85 -22.10 14.20
C THR A 207 -0.20 -22.42 13.14
N ARG A 208 -1.24 -21.59 13.01
CA ARG A 208 -2.26 -21.74 11.95
C ARG A 208 -1.65 -21.56 10.56
N GLN A 209 -0.80 -20.55 10.36
CA GLN A 209 -0.12 -20.33 9.08
C GLN A 209 0.79 -21.50 8.71
N ILE A 210 1.61 -21.97 9.64
CA ILE A 210 2.52 -23.12 9.42
C ILE A 210 1.71 -24.39 9.10
N LYS A 211 0.63 -24.65 9.83
CA LYS A 211 -0.27 -25.79 9.54
C LYS A 211 -0.85 -25.70 8.14
N ASN A 212 -1.22 -24.51 7.67
CA ASN A 212 -1.73 -24.33 6.30
C ASN A 212 -0.66 -24.65 5.24
N VAL A 213 0.59 -24.24 5.46
CA VAL A 213 1.72 -24.58 4.56
C VAL A 213 2.01 -26.08 4.58
N LEU A 214 1.93 -26.73 5.75
CA LEU A 214 2.16 -28.18 5.83
C LEU A 214 1.08 -28.98 5.09
N LYS A 215 -0.17 -28.51 5.14
CA LYS A 215 -1.33 -29.12 4.48
C LYS A 215 -1.36 -28.99 2.96
N THR A 216 -0.52 -28.15 2.35
CA THR A 216 -0.46 -28.09 0.88
C THR A 216 0.04 -29.42 0.34
N ASP A 217 -0.61 -29.90 -0.72
CA ASP A 217 -0.40 -31.23 -1.28
C ASP A 217 -0.19 -31.05 -2.79
N PRO A 218 0.85 -31.65 -3.41
CA PRO A 218 1.05 -31.56 -4.86
C PRO A 218 -0.20 -32.01 -5.66
N GLU A 219 -1.04 -32.87 -5.10
CA GLU A 219 -2.28 -33.31 -5.75
C GLU A 219 -3.36 -32.22 -5.86
N THR A 220 -3.25 -31.08 -5.15
CA THR A 220 -4.25 -30.00 -5.29
C THR A 220 -4.28 -29.45 -6.72
N ILE A 221 -3.12 -29.33 -7.36
CA ILE A 221 -2.99 -28.86 -8.76
C ILE A 221 -3.67 -29.84 -9.72
N LEU A 222 -3.57 -31.14 -9.44
CA LEU A 222 -4.23 -32.21 -10.20
C LEU A 222 -5.77 -32.18 -9.99
N LYS A 223 -6.21 -31.96 -8.75
CA LYS A 223 -7.64 -31.89 -8.36
C LYS A 223 -8.35 -30.66 -8.93
N GLU A 224 -7.60 -29.59 -9.23
CA GLU A 224 -8.11 -28.37 -9.89
C GLU A 224 -8.34 -28.53 -11.40
N GLY A 225 -8.13 -29.74 -11.97
CA GLY A 225 -8.40 -30.03 -13.37
C GLY A 225 -7.25 -29.65 -14.32
N SER A 226 -6.10 -29.27 -13.77
CA SER A 226 -4.87 -29.13 -14.55
C SER A 226 -4.27 -30.52 -14.82
N ASN A 227 -3.62 -30.70 -15.97
CA ASN A 227 -2.82 -31.89 -16.28
C ASN A 227 -1.32 -31.55 -16.15
N PRO A 228 -0.80 -31.29 -14.93
CA PRO A 228 0.61 -30.97 -14.74
C PRO A 228 1.49 -32.16 -15.09
N GLY A 229 2.64 -31.89 -15.73
CA GLY A 229 3.68 -32.89 -15.97
C GLY A 229 4.52 -33.17 -14.71
N PRO A 230 5.42 -34.16 -14.74
CA PRO A 230 6.26 -34.54 -13.59
C PRO A 230 7.18 -33.41 -13.09
N LEU A 231 7.49 -32.42 -13.94
CA LEU A 231 8.27 -31.25 -13.54
C LEU A 231 7.52 -30.35 -12.53
N ALA A 232 6.18 -30.31 -12.59
CA ALA A 232 5.39 -29.52 -11.66
C ALA A 232 5.48 -30.02 -10.21
N GLU A 233 5.65 -31.33 -10.02
CA GLU A 233 5.86 -31.91 -8.68
C GLU A 233 7.22 -31.49 -8.11
N LEU A 234 8.26 -31.46 -8.96
CA LEU A 234 9.58 -30.97 -8.56
C LEU A 234 9.55 -29.48 -8.19
N GLU A 235 8.89 -28.65 -9.00
CA GLU A 235 8.69 -27.23 -8.71
C GLU A 235 7.92 -27.02 -7.40
N PHE A 236 6.83 -27.77 -7.18
CA PHE A 236 6.07 -27.73 -5.94
C PHE A 236 6.94 -28.03 -4.71
N TRP A 237 7.74 -29.10 -4.74
CA TRP A 237 8.60 -29.45 -3.61
C TRP A 237 9.72 -28.44 -3.40
N GLN A 238 10.25 -27.86 -4.47
CA GLN A 238 11.25 -26.79 -4.38
C GLN A 238 10.67 -25.53 -3.72
N GLU A 239 9.48 -25.09 -4.14
CA GLU A 239 8.78 -23.94 -3.55
C GLU A 239 8.40 -24.21 -2.09
N LYS A 240 7.87 -25.40 -1.79
CA LYS A 240 7.51 -25.80 -0.43
C LYS A 240 8.73 -25.82 0.50
N ALA A 241 9.85 -26.37 0.05
CA ALA A 241 11.09 -26.38 0.81
C ALA A 241 11.63 -24.96 1.03
N ALA A 242 11.63 -24.11 0.01
CA ALA A 242 12.05 -22.71 0.12
C ALA A 242 11.18 -21.93 1.11
N ASN A 243 9.86 -22.14 1.07
CA ASN A 243 8.92 -21.51 1.99
C ASN A 243 9.13 -21.99 3.44
N LEU A 244 9.29 -23.30 3.67
CA LEU A 244 9.57 -23.86 4.99
C LEU A 244 10.90 -23.36 5.57
N ASN A 245 11.95 -23.26 4.75
CA ASN A 245 13.22 -22.67 5.17
C ASN A 245 13.07 -21.19 5.55
N SER A 246 12.29 -20.43 4.77
CA SER A 246 12.01 -19.02 5.09
C SER A 246 11.22 -18.87 6.40
N ILE A 247 10.27 -19.76 6.68
CA ILE A 247 9.56 -19.79 7.98
C ILE A 247 10.54 -20.11 9.12
N TYR A 248 11.43 -21.09 8.92
CA TYR A 248 12.43 -21.47 9.92
C TYR A 248 13.38 -20.31 10.25
N GLU A 249 13.84 -19.58 9.25
CA GLU A 249 14.67 -18.38 9.42
C GLU A 249 13.91 -17.28 10.20
N GLN A 250 12.65 -17.03 9.85
CA GLN A 250 11.80 -16.07 10.55
C GLN A 250 11.63 -16.43 12.04
N LEU A 251 11.34 -17.70 12.35
CA LEU A 251 11.21 -18.19 13.74
C LEU A 251 12.55 -18.18 14.50
N SER A 252 13.65 -18.38 13.78
CA SER A 252 15.01 -18.35 14.35
C SER A 252 15.55 -16.93 14.55
N GLY A 253 14.84 -15.92 14.06
CA GLY A 253 15.24 -14.52 14.19
C GLY A 253 15.36 -14.08 15.64
N GLU A 254 16.33 -13.20 15.91
CA GLU A 254 16.64 -12.70 17.26
C GLU A 254 15.42 -12.10 17.95
N ARG A 255 14.59 -11.35 17.21
CA ARG A 255 13.36 -10.75 17.75
C ARG A 255 12.37 -11.83 18.21
N VAL A 256 12.10 -12.85 17.38
CA VAL A 256 11.19 -13.94 17.76
C VAL A 256 11.75 -14.74 18.93
N ARG A 257 13.06 -15.02 18.97
CA ARG A 257 13.69 -15.70 20.11
C ARG A 257 13.59 -14.89 21.39
N LYS A 258 13.81 -13.57 21.33
CA LYS A 258 13.67 -12.67 22.47
C LYS A 258 12.23 -12.68 22.99
N GLU A 259 11.26 -12.51 22.10
CA GLU A 259 9.82 -12.57 22.44
C GLU A 259 9.41 -13.93 23.05
N LEU A 260 9.86 -15.04 22.45
CA LEU A 260 9.60 -16.40 22.96
C LEU A 260 10.29 -16.68 24.30
N SER A 261 11.41 -16.01 24.62
CA SER A 261 12.10 -16.19 25.91
C SER A 261 11.31 -15.60 27.09
N TYR A 262 10.43 -14.63 26.85
CA TYR A 262 9.57 -14.04 27.90
C TYR A 262 8.42 -14.97 28.32
N MET A 263 7.97 -15.87 27.44
CA MET A 263 6.89 -16.82 27.71
C MET A 263 7.18 -17.89 28.78
N PRO A 264 8.30 -18.65 28.72
CA PRO A 264 8.58 -19.73 29.66
C PRO A 264 8.78 -19.25 31.10
N ILE A 265 9.21 -18.01 31.31
CA ILE A 265 9.45 -17.43 32.65
C ILE A 265 8.13 -17.21 33.42
N HIS A 266 6.99 -17.04 32.73
CA HIS A 266 5.69 -16.87 33.37
C HIS A 266 4.92 -18.18 33.58
N ALA A 267 5.08 -19.17 32.68
CA ALA A 267 4.43 -20.48 32.82
C ALA A 267 4.87 -21.23 34.10
N GLN A 268 6.10 -21.02 34.58
CA GLN A 268 6.56 -21.57 35.86
C GLN A 268 6.01 -20.82 37.09
N LYS A 269 5.63 -19.54 36.98
CA LYS A 269 5.13 -18.74 38.11
C LYS A 269 3.64 -18.91 38.40
N GLU A 270 2.83 -19.29 37.41
CA GLU A 270 1.40 -19.59 37.64
C GLU A 270 1.14 -21.03 38.10
N GLY A 271 2.10 -21.96 37.90
CA GLY A 271 2.01 -23.32 38.44
C GLY A 271 2.37 -23.47 39.93
N GLU A 272 2.85 -22.39 40.57
CA GLU A 272 3.26 -22.37 41.98
C GLU A 272 2.34 -21.50 42.88
N ARG A 273 1.15 -21.11 42.39
CA ARG A 273 0.13 -20.39 43.19
C ARG A 273 -1.15 -21.19 43.36
#